data_AF-A0A4R7ZPC3-F1
#
_entry.id   AF-A0A4R7ZPC3-F1
#
_cell.length_a   1.000
_cell.length_b   1.000
_cell.length_c   1.000
_cell.angle_alpha   90.00
_cell.angle_beta   90.00
_cell.angle_gamma   90.00
#
_symmetry.space_group_name_H-M   'P 1'
#
loop_
_entity.id
_entity.type
_entity.pdbx_description
1 polymer ?
#
loop_
_entity_poly.entity_id
_entity_poly.type
_entity_poly.pdbx_seq_one_letter_code
_entity_poly.pdbx_strand_id
1 'polypeptide(L)'
;MDPMTIAAFATKYVLQAIKSLGEQVLAKSEDATSDAAVGLGTRVLKLLLRRRAGGDRSDPETAALESGIERRVLSIARDPGQPNASIQLEGAIEELLRADRMLLTAVAELQRQAPPGDFELHDNIITAPVLNHSSVGGSIYSNSTVKYGDDPATLATRYFAAGEQHLAVGDCAAAVEDLRQARSYDARNPDTYYLGAIALLGQRSAFRATLPTAREVERMIQAAVALEDRAVFHYFLAYVRYDFYERNSLRPPGPWQASLQYAWSKGVTQPDIDSLFHLLAVENPFPSPR
;
A
#
# COMPACT_ATOMS: atom_id res chain seq x y z
N MET A 1 -5.19 -21.69 -15.25
CA MET A 1 -4.99 -20.37 -14.62
C MET A 1 -4.47 -20.58 -13.23
N ASP A 2 -3.64 -19.67 -12.76
CA ASP A 2 -2.99 -19.77 -11.45
C ASP A 2 -3.98 -19.43 -10.32
N PRO A 3 -4.14 -20.28 -9.28
CA PRO A 3 -5.05 -20.04 -8.16
C PRO A 3 -4.83 -18.72 -7.44
N MET A 4 -3.57 -18.29 -7.29
CA MET A 4 -3.23 -17.01 -6.65
C MET A 4 -3.79 -15.83 -7.47
N THR A 5 -3.58 -15.86 -8.78
CA THR A 5 -4.11 -14.84 -9.71
C THR A 5 -5.64 -14.74 -9.66
N ILE A 6 -6.34 -15.88 -9.59
CA ILE A 6 -7.81 -15.90 -9.49
C ILE A 6 -8.28 -15.49 -8.10
N ALA A 7 -7.53 -15.80 -7.04
CA ALA A 7 -7.80 -15.36 -5.69
C ALA A 7 -7.67 -13.85 -5.52
N ALA A 8 -6.63 -13.22 -6.08
CA ALA A 8 -6.46 -11.77 -6.08
C ALA A 8 -7.63 -11.08 -6.80
N PHE A 9 -8.03 -11.59 -7.97
CA PHE A 9 -9.21 -11.13 -8.69
C PHE A 9 -10.48 -11.26 -7.82
N ALA A 10 -10.73 -12.43 -7.24
CA ALA A 10 -11.91 -12.69 -6.43
C ALA A 10 -11.96 -11.75 -5.21
N THR A 11 -10.84 -11.58 -4.52
CA THR A 11 -10.69 -10.73 -3.33
C THR A 11 -11.06 -9.27 -3.65
N LYS A 12 -10.61 -8.74 -4.79
CA LYS A 12 -10.93 -7.36 -5.22
C LYS A 12 -12.44 -7.11 -5.25
N TYR A 13 -13.21 -8.00 -5.89
CA TYR A 13 -14.66 -7.81 -6.01
C TYR A 13 -15.41 -8.18 -4.73
N VAL A 14 -14.94 -9.18 -3.98
CA VAL A 14 -15.53 -9.56 -2.70
C VAL A 14 -15.40 -8.43 -1.67
N LEU A 15 -14.23 -7.78 -1.58
CA LEU A 15 -14.05 -6.63 -0.68
C LEU A 15 -14.95 -5.45 -1.06
N GLN A 16 -15.12 -5.18 -2.36
CA GLN A 16 -16.04 -4.15 -2.83
C GLN A 16 -17.50 -4.46 -2.42
N ALA A 17 -17.91 -5.73 -2.54
CA ALA A 17 -19.22 -6.17 -2.09
C ALA A 17 -19.38 -6.05 -0.57
N ILE A 18 -18.35 -6.39 0.21
CA ILE A 18 -18.35 -6.24 1.68
C ILE A 18 -18.47 -4.77 2.08
N LYS A 19 -17.71 -3.87 1.44
CA LYS A 19 -17.78 -2.43 1.72
C LYS A 19 -19.16 -1.84 1.42
N SER A 20 -19.78 -2.27 0.32
CA SER A 20 -21.09 -1.76 -0.10
C SER A 20 -22.25 -2.34 0.71
N LEU A 21 -22.18 -3.62 1.08
CA LEU A 21 -23.30 -4.34 1.69
C LEU A 21 -23.13 -4.61 3.20
N GLY A 22 -21.94 -4.42 3.75
CA GLY A 22 -21.62 -4.69 5.15
C GLY A 22 -21.97 -6.11 5.56
N GLU A 23 -22.54 -6.29 6.75
CA GLU A 23 -22.97 -7.62 7.25
C GLU A 23 -24.05 -8.28 6.37
N GLN A 24 -24.74 -7.52 5.49
CA GLN A 24 -25.76 -8.06 4.59
C GLN A 24 -25.18 -8.71 3.32
N VAL A 25 -23.85 -8.66 3.12
CA VAL A 25 -23.17 -9.19 1.93
C VAL A 25 -23.44 -10.68 1.69
N LEU A 26 -23.68 -11.45 2.75
CA LEU A 26 -23.99 -12.88 2.67
C LEU A 26 -25.50 -13.17 2.49
N ALA A 27 -26.37 -12.21 2.79
CA ALA A 27 -27.83 -12.39 2.78
C ALA A 27 -28.52 -11.83 1.53
N LYS A 28 -27.92 -10.85 0.83
CA LYS A 28 -28.55 -10.18 -0.32
C LYS A 28 -28.43 -10.97 -1.64
N SER A 29 -29.50 -10.93 -2.44
CA SER A 29 -29.52 -11.48 -3.81
C SER A 29 -28.80 -10.55 -4.80
N GLU A 30 -28.28 -11.13 -5.87
CA GLU A 30 -27.47 -10.43 -6.90
C GLU A 30 -28.25 -9.34 -7.65
N ASP A 31 -29.58 -9.44 -7.67
CA ASP A 31 -30.48 -8.51 -8.37
C ASP A 31 -30.85 -7.27 -7.55
N ALA A 32 -30.40 -7.18 -6.29
CA ALA A 32 -30.73 -6.08 -5.40
C ALA A 32 -29.75 -4.88 -5.51
N THR A 33 -28.72 -4.98 -6.35
CA THR A 33 -27.65 -3.97 -6.46
C THR A 33 -27.53 -3.43 -7.87
N SER A 34 -27.63 -2.11 -8.03
CA SER A 34 -27.46 -1.41 -9.31
C SER A 34 -26.00 -1.36 -9.80
N ASP A 35 -25.05 -1.76 -8.95
CA ASP A 35 -23.62 -1.79 -9.24
C ASP A 35 -23.17 -3.20 -9.70
N ALA A 36 -22.66 -3.26 -10.93
CA ALA A 36 -22.21 -4.51 -11.55
C ALA A 36 -20.99 -5.14 -10.85
N ALA A 37 -20.11 -4.36 -10.23
CA ALA A 37 -18.96 -4.86 -9.48
C ALA A 37 -19.37 -5.45 -8.14
N VAL A 38 -20.29 -4.79 -7.43
CA VAL A 38 -20.89 -5.32 -6.19
C VAL A 38 -21.67 -6.60 -6.48
N GLY A 39 -22.44 -6.63 -7.58
CA GLY A 39 -23.14 -7.81 -8.05
C GLY A 39 -22.19 -8.97 -8.40
N LEU A 40 -21.05 -8.67 -9.05
CA LEU A 40 -20.02 -9.68 -9.35
C LEU A 40 -19.33 -10.19 -8.08
N GLY A 41 -19.00 -9.32 -7.13
CA GLY A 41 -18.41 -9.71 -5.85
C GLY A 41 -19.34 -10.63 -5.06
N THR A 42 -20.64 -10.35 -5.09
CA THR A 42 -21.67 -11.20 -4.46
C THR A 42 -21.78 -12.56 -5.17
N ARG A 43 -21.67 -12.61 -6.51
CA ARG A 43 -21.62 -13.86 -7.29
C ARG A 43 -20.41 -14.71 -6.95
N VAL A 44 -19.24 -14.09 -6.92
CA VAL A 44 -17.98 -14.75 -6.56
C VAL A 44 -18.10 -15.30 -5.14
N LEU A 45 -18.58 -14.51 -4.18
CA LEU A 45 -18.75 -14.94 -2.79
C LEU A 45 -19.72 -16.13 -2.66
N LYS A 46 -20.83 -16.14 -3.41
CA LYS A 46 -21.77 -17.27 -3.45
C LYS A 46 -21.19 -18.52 -4.10
N LEU A 47 -20.33 -18.35 -5.11
CA LEU A 47 -19.61 -19.46 -5.71
C LEU A 47 -18.54 -20.02 -4.76
N LEU A 48 -17.82 -19.17 -4.03
CA LEU A 48 -16.82 -19.58 -3.05
C LEU A 48 -17.47 -20.29 -1.86
N LEU A 49 -18.64 -19.84 -1.45
CA LEU A 49 -19.40 -20.42 -0.33
C LEU A 49 -20.44 -21.42 -0.84
N ARG A 50 -20.13 -22.15 -1.92
CA ARG A 50 -21.10 -22.87 -2.77
C ARG A 50 -22.01 -23.80 -1.97
N ARG A 51 -23.15 -23.22 -1.59
CA ARG A 51 -24.48 -23.83 -1.52
C ARG A 51 -24.65 -24.99 -0.52
N ARG A 52 -24.81 -24.60 0.74
CA ARG A 52 -25.54 -25.30 1.82
C ARG A 52 -26.99 -25.76 1.47
N ALA A 53 -27.44 -25.59 0.22
CA ALA A 53 -28.81 -25.84 -0.21
C ALA A 53 -28.95 -26.93 -1.31
N GLY A 54 -27.88 -27.64 -1.66
CA GLY A 54 -27.94 -28.60 -2.77
C GLY A 54 -26.97 -29.77 -2.69
N GLY A 55 -27.06 -30.58 -1.64
CA GLY A 55 -26.82 -32.04 -1.65
C GLY A 55 -25.47 -32.61 -2.07
N ASP A 56 -24.52 -31.84 -2.57
CA ASP A 56 -23.21 -32.35 -2.97
C ASP A 56 -22.26 -32.35 -1.77
N ARG A 57 -21.65 -33.49 -1.49
CA ARG A 57 -20.76 -33.68 -0.34
C ARG A 57 -19.40 -33.08 -0.70
N SER A 58 -19.22 -31.78 -0.46
CA SER A 58 -17.88 -31.20 -0.39
C SER A 58 -17.03 -32.02 0.59
N ASP A 59 -15.79 -32.32 0.20
CA ASP A 59 -14.79 -32.94 1.07
C ASP A 59 -14.73 -32.14 2.40
N PRO A 60 -14.71 -32.77 3.59
CA PRO A 60 -14.60 -32.07 4.88
C PRO A 60 -13.51 -30.98 4.92
N GLU A 61 -12.42 -31.15 4.18
CA GLU A 61 -11.37 -30.14 4.03
C GLU A 61 -11.86 -28.88 3.31
N THR A 62 -12.52 -29.03 2.15
CA THR A 62 -13.14 -27.93 1.41
C THR A 62 -14.20 -27.21 2.24
N ALA A 63 -15.03 -27.95 2.98
CA ALA A 63 -16.05 -27.37 3.85
C ALA A 63 -15.44 -26.53 5.02
N ALA A 64 -14.28 -26.94 5.52
CA ALA A 64 -13.55 -26.19 6.54
C ALA A 64 -12.96 -24.88 5.98
N LEU A 65 -12.45 -24.92 4.74
CA LEU A 65 -11.93 -23.74 4.04
C LEU A 65 -13.05 -22.75 3.72
N GLU A 66 -14.21 -23.22 3.24
CA GLU A 66 -15.40 -22.41 3.02
C GLU A 66 -15.86 -21.70 4.30
N SER A 67 -15.95 -22.45 5.41
CA SER A 67 -16.28 -21.89 6.74
C SER A 67 -15.22 -20.90 7.26
N GLY A 68 -13.98 -21.05 6.82
CA GLY A 68 -12.89 -20.11 7.08
C GLY A 68 -13.11 -18.78 6.34
N ILE A 69 -13.45 -18.84 5.06
CA ILE A 69 -13.76 -17.66 4.24
C ILE A 69 -14.99 -16.94 4.79
N GLU A 70 -16.07 -17.65 5.14
CA GLU A 70 -17.28 -17.04 5.71
C GLU A 70 -16.98 -16.24 6.98
N ARG A 71 -16.20 -16.82 7.91
CA ARG A 71 -15.81 -16.13 9.15
C ARG A 71 -14.98 -14.87 8.89
N ARG A 72 -14.06 -14.92 7.92
CA ARG A 72 -13.23 -13.76 7.55
C ARG A 72 -14.08 -12.67 6.91
N VAL A 73 -14.97 -13.03 6.00
CA VAL A 73 -15.91 -12.10 5.37
C VAL A 73 -16.76 -11.38 6.43
N LEU A 74 -17.30 -12.11 7.40
CA LEU A 74 -18.05 -11.52 8.52
C LEU A 74 -17.18 -10.64 9.43
N SER A 75 -15.93 -11.04 9.68
CA SER A 75 -14.97 -10.22 10.45
C SER A 75 -14.70 -8.88 9.76
N ILE A 76 -14.44 -8.91 8.44
CA ILE A 76 -14.17 -7.71 7.63
C ILE A 76 -15.44 -6.85 7.51
N ALA A 77 -16.61 -7.46 7.38
CA ALA A 77 -17.88 -6.73 7.34
C ALA A 77 -18.19 -5.97 8.64
N ARG A 78 -17.75 -6.50 9.79
CA ARG A 78 -17.89 -5.86 11.11
C ARG A 78 -16.87 -4.76 11.36
N ASP A 79 -15.67 -4.92 10.83
CA ASP A 79 -14.58 -3.97 10.96
C ASP A 79 -13.82 -3.86 9.63
N PRO A 80 -14.29 -3.00 8.72
CA PRO A 80 -13.69 -2.82 7.39
C PRO A 80 -12.27 -2.23 7.41
N GLY A 81 -11.85 -1.68 8.56
CA GLY A 81 -10.52 -1.08 8.76
C GLY A 81 -9.46 -2.07 9.22
N GLN A 82 -9.78 -3.38 9.28
CA GLN A 82 -8.83 -4.39 9.75
C GLN A 82 -7.55 -4.43 8.89
N PRO A 83 -6.36 -4.22 9.49
CA PRO A 83 -5.11 -4.33 8.76
C PRO A 83 -4.91 -5.76 8.27
N ASN A 84 -4.50 -5.91 7.01
CA ASN A 84 -4.28 -7.19 6.33
C ASN A 84 -5.56 -8.00 6.02
N ALA A 85 -6.75 -7.41 6.09
CA ALA A 85 -8.01 -8.05 5.72
C ALA A 85 -7.98 -8.63 4.29
N SER A 86 -7.42 -7.89 3.33
CA SER A 86 -7.26 -8.32 1.95
C SER A 86 -6.35 -9.53 1.82
N ILE A 87 -5.16 -9.48 2.43
CA ILE A 87 -4.15 -10.55 2.39
C ILE A 87 -4.70 -11.84 3.02
N GLN A 88 -5.40 -11.72 4.14
CA GLN A 88 -5.98 -12.86 4.83
C GLN A 88 -7.14 -13.51 4.06
N LEU A 89 -7.95 -12.69 3.39
CA LEU A 89 -9.05 -13.18 2.56
C LEU A 89 -8.53 -13.80 1.26
N GLU A 90 -7.53 -13.18 0.64
CA GLU A 90 -6.88 -13.68 -0.58
C GLU A 90 -6.22 -15.04 -0.33
N GLY A 91 -5.44 -15.19 0.74
CA GLY A 91 -4.84 -16.48 1.08
C GLY A 91 -5.88 -17.58 1.33
N ALA A 92 -6.98 -17.25 2.02
CA ALA A 92 -8.06 -18.22 2.25
C ALA A 92 -8.79 -18.62 0.96
N ILE A 93 -9.02 -17.67 0.05
CA ILE A 93 -9.60 -17.95 -1.26
C ILE A 93 -8.63 -18.79 -2.09
N GLU A 94 -7.35 -18.45 -2.10
CA GLU A 94 -6.33 -19.20 -2.83
C GLU A 94 -6.25 -20.67 -2.38
N GLU A 95 -6.22 -20.91 -1.07
CA GLU A 95 -6.24 -22.27 -0.50
C GLU A 95 -7.47 -23.06 -0.97
N LEU A 96 -8.65 -22.43 -0.96
CA LEU A 96 -9.88 -23.05 -1.45
C LEU A 96 -9.83 -23.34 -2.96
N LEU A 97 -9.29 -22.42 -3.78
CA LEU A 97 -9.16 -22.59 -5.23
C LEU A 97 -8.11 -23.64 -5.61
N ARG A 98 -7.09 -23.85 -4.77
CA ARG A 98 -6.14 -24.96 -4.93
C ARG A 98 -6.80 -26.30 -4.63
N ALA A 99 -7.66 -26.34 -3.60
CA ALA A 99 -8.39 -27.54 -3.20
C ALA A 99 -9.51 -27.92 -4.20
N ASP A 100 -10.20 -26.93 -4.78
CA ASP A 100 -11.28 -27.14 -5.75
C ASP A 100 -10.95 -26.55 -7.14
N ARG A 101 -10.48 -27.41 -8.04
CA ARG A 101 -10.17 -27.03 -9.43
C ARG A 101 -11.41 -26.67 -10.26
N MET A 102 -12.59 -27.21 -9.93
CA MET A 102 -13.81 -26.82 -10.63
C MET A 102 -14.23 -25.41 -10.25
N LEU A 103 -14.09 -25.07 -8.97
CA LEU A 103 -14.31 -23.72 -8.46
C LEU A 103 -13.33 -22.73 -9.08
N LEU A 104 -12.04 -23.08 -9.18
CA LEU A 104 -11.05 -22.29 -9.92
C LEU A 104 -11.50 -21.98 -11.34
N THR A 105 -12.03 -22.98 -12.05
CA THR A 105 -12.53 -22.83 -13.42
C THR A 105 -13.78 -21.95 -13.48
N ALA A 106 -14.68 -22.08 -12.50
CA ALA A 106 -15.90 -21.27 -12.43
C ALA A 106 -15.61 -19.80 -12.14
N VAL A 107 -14.70 -19.50 -11.20
CA VAL A 107 -14.30 -18.13 -10.88
C VAL A 107 -13.50 -17.51 -12.02
N ALA A 108 -12.66 -18.31 -12.69
CA ALA A 108 -11.98 -17.92 -13.92
C ALA A 108 -12.93 -17.52 -15.05
N GLU A 109 -14.05 -18.23 -15.20
CA GLU A 109 -15.05 -17.90 -16.21
C GLU A 109 -15.80 -16.61 -15.86
N LEU A 110 -16.10 -16.38 -14.57
CA LEU A 110 -16.62 -15.10 -14.10
C LEU A 110 -15.65 -13.94 -14.36
N GLN A 111 -14.34 -14.16 -14.25
CA GLN A 111 -13.34 -13.15 -14.57
C GLN A 111 -13.40 -12.71 -16.04
N ARG A 112 -13.67 -13.63 -16.96
CA ARG A 112 -13.81 -13.31 -18.39
C ARG A 112 -15.06 -12.48 -18.69
N GLN A 113 -16.08 -12.61 -17.85
CA GLN A 113 -17.35 -11.90 -17.95
C GLN A 113 -17.39 -10.65 -17.06
N ALA A 114 -16.29 -10.34 -16.38
CA ALA A 114 -16.21 -9.20 -15.50
C ALA A 114 -16.36 -7.90 -16.32
N PRO A 115 -17.18 -6.93 -15.87
CA PRO A 115 -17.21 -5.62 -16.49
C PRO A 115 -15.79 -5.02 -16.44
N PRO A 116 -15.37 -4.24 -17.46
CA PRO A 116 -14.08 -3.56 -17.47
C PRO A 116 -13.98 -2.73 -16.18
N GLY A 117 -13.11 -3.19 -15.29
CA GLY A 117 -13.17 -2.80 -13.89
C GLY A 117 -12.33 -1.57 -13.60
N ASP A 118 -12.76 -0.39 -14.06
CA ASP A 118 -12.36 0.91 -13.50
C ASP A 118 -13.14 1.19 -12.21
N PHE A 119 -13.21 0.19 -11.34
CA PHE A 119 -13.72 0.36 -9.98
C PHE A 119 -12.52 0.66 -9.13
N GLU A 120 -12.34 1.96 -8.83
CA GLU A 120 -11.52 2.43 -7.73
C GLU A 120 -12.04 1.74 -6.47
N LEU A 121 -11.38 0.65 -6.07
CA LEU A 121 -11.35 0.32 -4.66
C LEU A 121 -10.82 1.59 -4.00
N HIS A 122 -11.65 2.28 -3.23
CA HIS A 122 -11.16 3.10 -2.12
C HIS A 122 -10.62 2.16 -1.02
N ASP A 123 -9.71 1.26 -1.41
CA ASP A 123 -8.41 1.01 -0.80
C ASP A 123 -7.40 1.34 -1.90
N ASN A 124 -6.85 2.55 -1.83
CA ASN A 124 -5.75 3.14 -2.60
C ASN A 124 -5.05 2.24 -3.65
N ILE A 125 -5.74 1.95 -4.75
CA ILE A 125 -5.11 1.47 -5.99
C ILE A 125 -5.72 2.29 -7.12
N ILE A 126 -5.15 3.47 -7.36
CA ILE A 126 -5.46 4.29 -8.52
C ILE A 126 -4.60 3.80 -9.68
N THR A 127 -5.25 3.54 -10.81
CA THR A 127 -4.61 3.22 -12.08
C THR A 127 -4.60 4.49 -12.95
N ALA A 128 -3.51 4.70 -13.68
CA ALA A 128 -3.31 5.59 -14.85
C ALA A 128 -2.94 7.08 -14.60
N PRO A 129 -2.29 7.80 -15.55
CA PRO A 129 -1.89 7.43 -16.91
C PRO A 129 -0.37 7.49 -17.20
N VAL A 130 0.05 6.75 -18.23
CA VAL A 130 1.40 6.79 -18.78
C VAL A 130 1.65 8.13 -19.47
N LEU A 131 2.71 8.85 -19.07
CA LEU A 131 3.32 9.90 -19.87
C LEU A 131 4.78 9.54 -20.13
N ASN A 132 5.03 9.18 -21.40
CA ASN A 132 6.33 8.87 -21.94
C ASN A 132 6.85 10.13 -22.63
N HIS A 133 7.96 10.71 -22.15
CA HIS A 133 8.75 11.64 -22.94
C HIS A 133 10.06 10.95 -23.32
N SER A 134 10.07 10.38 -24.51
CA SER A 134 11.21 10.49 -25.41
C SER A 134 10.65 10.73 -26.79
N SER A 135 10.89 11.94 -27.30
CA SER A 135 10.40 12.40 -28.57
C SER A 135 10.91 11.50 -29.69
N VAL A 136 10.00 10.82 -30.37
CA VAL A 136 9.77 10.82 -31.83
C VAL A 136 8.73 9.74 -32.11
N GLY A 137 7.61 10.17 -32.70
CA GLY A 137 6.48 9.38 -33.25
C GLY A 137 6.42 7.87 -32.99
N GLY A 138 5.52 7.46 -32.09
CA GLY A 138 5.13 6.06 -31.93
C GLY A 138 4.43 5.80 -30.59
N SER A 139 3.12 5.57 -30.65
CA SER A 139 2.26 5.19 -29.52
C SER A 139 2.82 4.00 -28.72
N ILE A 140 3.20 4.17 -27.44
CA ILE A 140 3.29 3.08 -26.46
C ILE A 140 3.02 3.62 -25.04
N TYR A 141 1.87 3.22 -24.48
CA TYR A 141 1.61 3.16 -23.04
C TYR A 141 2.45 1.99 -22.47
N SER A 142 3.45 2.24 -21.62
CA SER A 142 4.15 1.17 -20.90
C SER A 142 3.32 0.71 -19.71
N ASN A 143 2.56 -0.35 -19.96
CA ASN A 143 1.83 -1.11 -18.96
C ASN A 143 2.82 -2.03 -18.21
N SER A 144 3.23 -1.65 -17.01
CA SER A 144 4.13 -2.47 -16.16
C SER A 144 3.36 -3.64 -15.59
N THR A 145 3.19 -4.67 -16.40
CA THR A 145 2.71 -5.99 -16.00
C THR A 145 3.75 -6.60 -15.05
N VAL A 146 3.39 -6.82 -13.79
CA VAL A 146 4.16 -7.69 -12.89
C VAL A 146 4.21 -9.07 -13.55
N LYS A 147 5.38 -9.45 -14.05
CA LYS A 147 5.59 -10.80 -14.55
C LYS A 147 5.82 -11.69 -13.34
N TYR A 148 4.98 -12.71 -13.20
CA TYR A 148 5.16 -13.75 -12.20
C TYR A 148 6.55 -14.39 -12.41
N GLY A 149 7.46 -14.23 -11.45
CA GLY A 149 8.85 -14.70 -11.55
C GLY A 149 9.94 -13.64 -11.51
N ASP A 150 9.61 -12.35 -11.32
CA ASP A 150 10.64 -11.33 -11.08
C ASP A 150 11.36 -11.59 -9.74
N ASP A 151 12.69 -11.48 -9.76
CA ASP A 151 13.50 -11.67 -8.56
C ASP A 151 13.24 -10.55 -7.52
N PRO A 152 13.49 -10.79 -6.22
CA PRO A 152 13.24 -9.79 -5.17
C PRO A 152 13.92 -8.44 -5.41
N ALA A 153 15.08 -8.40 -6.06
CA ALA A 153 15.76 -7.13 -6.33
C ALA A 153 15.01 -6.33 -7.41
N THR A 154 14.53 -6.99 -8.46
CA THR A 154 13.67 -6.36 -9.47
C THR A 154 12.39 -5.78 -8.86
N LEU A 155 11.75 -6.51 -7.92
CA LEU A 155 10.57 -6.02 -7.21
C LEU A 155 10.92 -4.82 -6.31
N ALA A 156 12.02 -4.89 -5.56
CA ALA A 156 12.50 -3.79 -4.73
C ALA A 156 12.71 -2.51 -5.55
N THR A 157 13.39 -2.61 -6.69
CA THR A 157 13.65 -1.46 -7.59
C THR A 157 12.35 -0.87 -8.14
N ARG A 158 11.38 -1.70 -8.55
CA ARG A 158 10.11 -1.20 -9.09
C ARG A 158 9.27 -0.47 -8.05
N TYR A 159 9.11 -1.05 -6.87
CA TYR A 159 8.37 -0.41 -5.79
C TYR A 159 9.08 0.85 -5.31
N PHE A 160 10.41 0.85 -5.27
CA PHE A 160 11.17 2.05 -4.92
C PHE A 160 10.90 3.19 -5.91
N ALA A 161 11.02 2.92 -7.21
CA ALA A 161 10.78 3.90 -8.26
C ALA A 161 9.32 4.42 -8.26
N ALA A 162 8.35 3.55 -7.99
CA ALA A 162 6.95 3.95 -7.84
C ALA A 162 6.76 4.89 -6.63
N GLY A 163 7.41 4.59 -5.51
CA GLY A 163 7.42 5.44 -4.32
C GLY A 163 8.00 6.83 -4.57
N GLU A 164 9.12 6.92 -5.32
CA GLU A 164 9.71 8.19 -5.74
C GLU A 164 8.75 9.00 -6.61
N GLN A 165 8.10 8.34 -7.59
CA GLN A 165 7.15 8.98 -8.48
C GLN A 165 5.94 9.52 -7.71
N HIS A 166 5.38 8.75 -6.79
CA HIS A 166 4.24 9.17 -5.97
C HIS A 166 4.59 10.35 -5.07
N LEU A 167 5.79 10.38 -4.48
CA LEU A 167 6.28 11.54 -3.74
C LEU A 167 6.39 12.79 -4.62
N ALA A 168 6.92 12.65 -5.84
CA ALA A 168 7.10 13.77 -6.76
C ALA A 168 5.77 14.43 -7.17
N VAL A 169 4.69 13.65 -7.29
CA VAL A 169 3.35 14.17 -7.60
C VAL A 169 2.52 14.52 -6.36
N GLY A 170 3.07 14.32 -5.16
CA GLY A 170 2.41 14.62 -3.89
C GLY A 170 1.44 13.55 -3.38
N ASP A 171 1.33 12.39 -4.04
CA ASP A 171 0.56 11.25 -3.54
C ASP A 171 1.33 10.52 -2.42
N CYS A 172 1.34 11.15 -1.26
CA CYS A 172 2.09 10.68 -0.11
C CYS A 172 1.56 9.34 0.42
N ALA A 173 0.27 9.05 0.25
CA ALA A 173 -0.32 7.81 0.72
C ALA A 173 0.16 6.62 -0.12
N ALA A 174 0.13 6.74 -1.45
CA ALA A 174 0.67 5.72 -2.34
C ALA A 174 2.19 5.55 -2.15
N ALA A 175 2.92 6.66 -1.98
CA ALA A 175 4.37 6.62 -1.75
C ALA A 175 4.74 5.84 -0.48
N VAL A 176 4.01 6.01 0.62
CA VAL A 176 4.24 5.25 1.87
C VAL A 176 4.12 3.75 1.60
N GLU A 177 3.09 3.33 0.86
CA GLU A 177 2.86 1.91 0.58
C GLU A 177 3.92 1.33 -0.35
N ASP A 178 4.26 2.03 -1.43
CA ASP A 178 5.29 1.57 -2.36
C ASP A 178 6.66 1.47 -1.69
N LEU A 179 7.04 2.47 -0.91
CA LEU A 179 8.31 2.44 -0.18
C LEU A 179 8.31 1.35 0.92
N ARG A 180 7.15 1.03 1.50
CA ARG A 180 6.99 -0.10 2.42
C ARG A 180 7.18 -1.42 1.68
N GLN A 181 6.63 -1.58 0.49
CA GLN A 181 6.81 -2.77 -0.33
C GLN A 181 8.26 -2.91 -0.78
N ALA A 182 8.89 -1.83 -1.27
CA ALA A 182 10.30 -1.80 -1.64
C ALA A 182 11.19 -2.28 -0.48
N ARG A 183 10.94 -1.76 0.73
CA ARG A 183 11.64 -2.15 1.95
C ARG A 183 11.41 -3.61 2.36
N SER A 184 10.26 -4.20 2.01
CA SER A 184 10.00 -5.63 2.30
C SER A 184 10.88 -6.57 1.47
N TYR A 185 11.28 -6.13 0.27
CA TYR A 185 12.17 -6.89 -0.62
C TYR A 185 13.64 -6.51 -0.43
N ASP A 186 13.92 -5.26 -0.08
CA ASP A 186 15.26 -4.77 0.28
C ASP A 186 15.22 -3.88 1.54
N ALA A 187 15.33 -4.52 2.70
CA ALA A 187 15.34 -3.83 3.98
C ALA A 187 16.62 -3.03 4.25
N ARG A 188 17.67 -3.19 3.41
CA ARG A 188 18.98 -2.53 3.55
C ARG A 188 19.08 -1.25 2.74
N ASN A 189 18.08 -0.91 1.94
CA ASN A 189 18.04 0.36 1.21
C ASN A 189 17.65 1.52 2.17
N PRO A 190 18.59 2.41 2.54
CA PRO A 190 18.30 3.56 3.42
C PRO A 190 17.29 4.54 2.84
N ASP A 191 17.22 4.68 1.51
CA ASP A 191 16.34 5.64 0.85
C ASP A 191 14.86 5.29 1.04
N THR A 192 14.53 3.99 1.16
CA THR A 192 13.15 3.56 1.48
C THR A 192 12.67 4.10 2.83
N TYR A 193 13.58 4.25 3.80
CA TYR A 193 13.27 4.82 5.10
C TYR A 193 13.24 6.34 5.07
N TYR A 194 14.21 6.96 4.39
CA TYR A 194 14.29 8.40 4.26
C TYR A 194 13.07 8.98 3.52
N LEU A 195 12.79 8.48 2.31
CA LEU A 195 11.66 8.90 1.52
C LEU A 195 10.34 8.50 2.17
N GLY A 196 10.28 7.33 2.82
CA GLY A 196 9.06 6.90 3.53
C GLY A 196 8.74 7.81 4.72
N ALA A 197 9.75 8.35 5.40
CA ALA A 197 9.57 9.32 6.47
C ALA A 197 9.07 10.67 5.94
N ILE A 198 9.55 11.12 4.78
CA ILE A 198 9.02 12.30 4.09
C ILE A 198 7.56 12.09 3.69
N ALA A 199 7.24 10.94 3.08
CA ALA A 199 5.89 10.59 2.65
C ALA A 199 4.92 10.50 3.85
N LEU A 200 5.35 9.97 4.99
CA LEU A 200 4.55 9.92 6.22
C LEU A 200 4.20 11.31 6.77
N LEU A 201 5.09 12.29 6.62
CA LEU A 201 4.76 13.67 6.96
C LEU A 201 3.69 14.20 6.00
N GLY A 202 3.77 13.87 4.71
CA GLY A 202 2.66 14.06 3.77
C GLY A 202 2.51 15.48 3.26
N GLN A 203 3.61 16.09 2.80
CA GLN A 203 3.67 17.47 2.30
C GLN A 203 3.15 18.53 3.30
N ARG A 204 3.44 18.32 4.58
CA ARG A 204 3.05 19.22 5.66
C ARG A 204 4.12 19.25 6.73
N SER A 205 4.15 20.38 7.42
CA SER A 205 5.10 20.63 8.50
C SER A 205 4.97 19.59 9.61
N ALA A 206 6.12 19.13 10.12
CA ALA A 206 6.17 18.16 11.20
C ALA A 206 5.45 18.67 12.46
N PHE A 207 5.39 19.99 12.67
CA PHE A 207 4.58 20.62 13.73
C PHE A 207 3.12 20.14 13.76
N ARG A 208 2.52 19.84 12.60
CA ARG A 208 1.12 19.40 12.47
C ARG A 208 0.94 17.88 12.56
N ALA A 209 2.04 17.12 12.66
CA ALA A 209 1.96 15.67 12.79
C ALA A 209 1.39 15.27 14.16
N THR A 210 0.90 14.03 14.27
CA THR A 210 0.57 13.45 15.57
C THR A 210 1.83 12.92 16.25
N LEU A 211 1.82 12.76 17.58
CA LEU A 211 2.96 12.17 18.30
C LEU A 211 3.34 10.76 17.79
N PRO A 212 2.39 9.83 17.52
CA PRO A 212 2.72 8.56 16.88
C PRO A 212 3.41 8.73 15.53
N THR A 213 2.90 9.62 14.66
CA THR A 213 3.50 9.89 13.35
C THR A 213 4.91 10.45 13.49
N ALA A 214 5.11 11.45 14.35
CA ALA A 214 6.43 12.07 14.55
C ALA A 214 7.48 11.07 15.09
N ARG A 215 7.06 10.18 16.00
CA ARG A 215 7.92 9.09 16.50
C ARG A 215 8.29 8.10 15.40
N GLU A 216 7.33 7.74 14.55
CA GLU A 216 7.59 6.82 13.44
C GLU A 216 8.52 7.44 12.39
N VAL A 217 8.29 8.70 12.03
CA VAL A 217 9.17 9.48 11.14
C VAL A 217 10.59 9.51 11.72
N GLU A 218 10.76 9.87 12.99
CA GLU A 218 12.07 9.87 13.64
C GLU A 218 12.73 8.48 13.63
N ARG A 219 11.97 7.41 13.92
CA ARG A 219 12.46 6.03 13.89
C ARG A 219 12.93 5.65 12.49
N MET A 220 12.20 6.03 11.45
CA MET A 220 12.58 5.75 10.06
C MET A 220 13.85 6.51 9.66
N ILE A 221 13.97 7.79 10.02
CA ILE A 221 15.20 8.57 9.75
C ILE A 221 16.39 7.96 10.49
N GLN A 222 16.23 7.54 11.75
CA GLN A 222 17.28 6.85 12.50
C GLN A 222 17.68 5.51 11.87
N ALA A 223 16.72 4.77 11.31
CA ALA A 223 17.02 3.54 10.56
C ALA A 223 17.83 3.84 9.29
N ALA A 224 17.49 4.91 8.57
CA ALA A 224 18.27 5.38 7.42
C ALA A 224 19.71 5.73 7.81
N VAL A 225 19.90 6.48 8.91
CA VAL A 225 21.22 6.82 9.48
C VAL A 225 22.02 5.56 9.87
N ALA A 226 21.36 4.57 10.45
CA ALA A 226 22.02 3.32 10.88
C ALA A 226 22.49 2.47 9.69
N LEU A 227 21.79 2.54 8.55
CA LEU A 227 22.17 1.88 7.31
C LEU A 227 23.25 2.68 6.57
N GLU A 228 23.12 3.99 6.52
CA GLU A 228 24.06 4.87 5.83
C GLU A 228 24.13 6.26 6.49
N ASP A 229 25.34 6.68 6.84
CA ASP A 229 25.59 7.92 7.59
C ASP A 229 25.72 9.15 6.66
N ARG A 230 24.59 9.54 6.05
CA ARG A 230 24.46 10.70 5.15
C ARG A 230 24.07 11.99 5.86
N ALA A 231 24.69 13.10 5.44
CA ALA A 231 24.48 14.43 6.04
C ALA A 231 23.01 14.87 6.03
N VAL A 232 22.30 14.64 4.92
CA VAL A 232 20.88 15.02 4.75
C VAL A 232 19.95 14.29 5.72
N PHE A 233 20.28 13.06 6.15
CA PHE A 233 19.46 12.33 7.12
C PHE A 233 19.52 12.97 8.50
N HIS A 234 20.71 13.41 8.92
CA HIS A 234 20.88 14.15 10.17
C HIS A 234 20.22 15.52 10.11
N TYR A 235 20.24 16.15 8.94
CA TYR A 235 19.54 17.41 8.73
C TYR A 235 18.03 17.22 8.88
N PHE A 236 17.47 16.18 8.27
CA PHE A 236 16.06 15.86 8.38
C PHE A 236 15.67 15.48 9.83
N LEU A 237 16.52 14.74 10.52
CA LEU A 237 16.34 14.43 11.94
C LEU A 237 16.31 15.69 12.81
N ALA A 238 17.19 16.66 12.53
CA ALA A 238 17.18 17.96 13.20
C ALA A 238 15.88 18.72 12.94
N TYR A 239 15.43 18.74 11.69
CA TYR A 239 14.16 19.38 11.30
C TYR A 239 12.98 18.80 12.07
N VAL A 240 12.81 17.47 12.08
CA VAL A 240 11.68 16.83 12.78
C VAL A 240 11.73 17.12 14.29
N ARG A 241 12.91 17.06 14.90
CA ARG A 241 13.10 17.33 16.33
C ARG A 241 12.78 18.78 16.69
N TYR A 242 13.19 19.73 15.87
CA TYR A 242 12.87 21.13 16.04
C TYR A 242 11.37 21.40 15.79
N ASP A 243 10.89 21.07 14.61
CA ASP A 243 9.59 21.52 14.12
C ASP A 243 8.43 20.82 14.84
N PHE A 244 8.59 19.55 15.24
CA PHE A 244 7.59 18.87 16.06
C PHE A 244 7.84 19.07 17.56
N TYR A 245 8.98 18.65 18.12
CA TYR A 245 9.13 18.59 19.58
C TYR A 245 9.38 19.97 20.20
N GLU A 246 10.38 20.73 19.70
CA GLU A 246 10.74 22.04 20.28
C GLU A 246 9.56 23.00 20.21
N ARG A 247 8.94 23.13 19.02
CA ARG A 247 7.79 24.04 18.82
C ARG A 247 6.56 23.64 19.62
N ASN A 248 6.37 22.36 19.94
CA ASN A 248 5.29 21.89 20.83
C ASN A 248 5.72 21.83 22.31
N SER A 249 6.91 22.33 22.67
CA SER A 249 7.46 22.26 24.04
C SER A 249 7.51 20.83 24.60
N LEU A 250 7.72 19.84 23.72
CA LEU A 250 7.88 18.44 24.06
C LEU A 250 9.37 18.10 24.18
N ARG A 251 9.70 17.10 25.00
CA ARG A 251 11.07 16.62 25.12
C ARG A 251 11.41 15.72 23.91
N PRO A 252 12.37 16.10 23.05
CA PRO A 252 12.79 15.24 21.94
C PRO A 252 13.67 14.08 22.45
N PRO A 253 13.77 12.96 21.70
CA PRO A 253 14.67 11.85 22.03
C PRO A 253 16.15 12.24 22.02
N GLY A 254 16.51 13.31 21.31
CA GLY A 254 17.84 13.93 21.34
C GLY A 254 17.77 15.41 20.94
N PRO A 255 18.80 16.21 21.26
CA PRO A 255 18.82 17.63 20.92
C PRO A 255 18.91 17.83 19.40
N TRP A 256 18.00 18.65 18.84
CA TRP A 256 17.97 18.93 17.40
C TRP A 256 19.23 19.68 16.93
N GLN A 257 19.81 20.52 17.79
CA GLN A 257 21.02 21.30 17.51
C GLN A 257 22.22 20.38 17.24
N ALA A 258 22.33 19.26 17.95
CA ALA A 258 23.41 18.31 17.74
C ALA A 258 23.30 17.62 16.37
N SER A 259 22.08 17.23 15.98
CA SER A 259 21.82 16.68 14.64
C SER A 259 22.10 17.70 13.53
N LEU A 260 21.72 18.96 13.73
CA LEU A 260 21.97 20.03 12.76
C LEU A 260 23.47 20.33 12.61
N GLN A 261 24.18 20.47 13.74
CA GLN A 261 25.63 20.67 13.74
C GLN A 261 26.36 19.51 13.08
N TYR A 262 25.92 18.28 13.35
CA TYR A 262 26.49 17.10 12.73
C TYR A 262 26.27 17.10 11.21
N ALA A 263 25.05 17.37 10.74
CA ALA A 263 24.73 17.49 9.32
C ALA A 263 25.61 18.53 8.61
N TRP A 264 25.81 19.71 9.21
CA TRP A 264 26.72 20.74 8.68
C TRP A 264 28.17 20.27 8.66
N SER A 265 28.66 19.66 9.75
CA SER A 265 30.04 19.15 9.79
C SER A 265 30.32 18.05 8.76
N LYS A 266 29.28 17.29 8.41
CA LYS A 266 29.30 16.26 7.35
C LYS A 266 29.19 16.84 5.94
N GLY A 267 28.96 18.14 5.80
CA GLY A 267 28.90 18.82 4.51
C GLY A 267 27.57 18.67 3.78
N VAL A 268 26.44 18.70 4.50
CA VAL A 268 25.11 18.80 3.86
C VAL A 268 25.08 19.98 2.89
N THR A 269 24.68 19.74 1.65
CA THR A 269 24.72 20.76 0.59
C THR A 269 23.38 21.50 0.49
N GLN A 270 23.40 22.73 -0.05
CA GLN A 270 22.15 23.46 -0.30
C GLN A 270 21.18 22.70 -1.23
N PRO A 271 21.63 22.03 -2.32
CA PRO A 271 20.77 21.17 -3.12
C PRO A 271 20.09 20.03 -2.33
N ASP A 272 20.78 19.42 -1.36
CA ASP A 272 20.18 18.38 -0.51
C ASP A 272 19.05 18.95 0.36
N ILE A 273 19.30 20.12 0.94
CA ILE A 273 18.33 20.86 1.76
C ILE A 273 17.12 21.26 0.91
N ASP A 274 17.36 21.85 -0.26
CA ASP A 274 16.31 22.29 -1.18
C ASP A 274 15.46 21.11 -1.64
N SER A 275 16.09 19.97 -1.96
CA SER A 275 15.37 18.75 -2.35
C SER A 275 14.49 18.21 -1.22
N LEU A 276 15.01 18.15 0.01
CA LEU A 276 14.24 17.73 1.18
C LEU A 276 13.01 18.62 1.41
N PHE A 277 13.20 19.93 1.43
CA PHE A 277 12.11 20.86 1.71
C PHE A 277 11.13 21.02 0.56
N HIS A 278 11.59 20.83 -0.67
CA HIS A 278 10.73 20.70 -1.83
C HIS A 278 9.76 19.51 -1.68
N LEU A 279 10.27 18.33 -1.31
CA LEU A 279 9.44 17.14 -1.09
C LEU A 279 8.50 17.28 0.12
N LEU A 280 8.94 17.97 1.18
CA LEU A 280 8.10 18.25 2.34
C LEU A 280 7.05 19.35 2.08
N ALA A 281 7.18 20.11 1.00
CA ALA A 281 6.35 21.28 0.67
C ALA A 281 6.27 22.31 1.82
N VAL A 282 7.39 22.53 2.51
CA VAL A 282 7.49 23.50 3.62
C VAL A 282 8.76 24.31 3.53
N GLU A 283 8.74 25.51 4.11
CA GLU A 283 9.93 26.34 4.20
C GLU A 283 10.95 25.76 5.18
N ASN A 284 12.24 25.91 4.85
CA ASN A 284 13.32 25.55 5.75
C ASN A 284 13.35 26.50 6.97
N PRO A 285 13.19 26.01 8.21
CA PRO A 285 13.23 26.86 9.39
C PRO A 285 14.65 27.23 9.84
N PHE A 286 15.68 26.58 9.30
CA PHE A 286 17.07 26.82 9.69
C PHE A 286 17.77 27.81 8.75
N PRO A 287 18.70 28.63 9.26
CA PRO A 287 19.53 29.46 8.41
C PRO A 287 20.45 28.59 7.54
N SER A 288 20.84 29.12 6.38
CA SER A 288 21.84 28.47 5.52
C SER A 288 23.14 28.19 6.30
N PRO A 289 23.86 27.11 5.96
CA PRO A 289 25.17 26.82 6.56
C PRO A 289 26.07 28.05 6.41
N ARG A 290 26.72 28.48 7.49
CA ARG A 290 27.73 29.54 7.46
C ARG A 290 29.10 29.00 7.09
#